data_AF-A0A388QIS4-F1
#
_entry.id   AF-A0A388QIS4-F1
#
_cell.length_a   1.000
_cell.length_b   1.000
_cell.length_c   1.000
_cell.angle_alpha   90.00
_cell.angle_beta   90.00
_cell.angle_gamma   90.00
#
_symmetry.space_group_name_H-M   'P 1'
#
loop_
_entity.id
_entity.type
_entity.pdbx_description
1 polymer ?
#
loop_
_entity_poly.entity_id
_entity_poly.type
_entity_poly.pdbx_seq_one_letter_code
_entity_poly.pdbx_strand_id
1 'polypeptide(L)'
;MNLLQKTEKPIIISTGASTYDEIDFAVNLVKKTHSKLALLQCTSKYPCPLESLNLSVIPYMKSRYDLPVGLSDHSIDPVIGPVLAVGLGSIIIEKTFYIG
;
A
#
# COMPACT_ATOMS: atom_id res chain seq x y z
N MET A 1 15.26 4.30 -7.45
CA MET A 1 14.68 5.34 -6.56
C MET A 1 15.27 6.75 -6.75
N ASN A 2 16.56 6.93 -7.06
CA ASN A 2 17.16 8.28 -7.16
C ASN A 2 16.49 9.25 -8.15
N LEU A 3 15.85 8.76 -9.21
CA LEU A 3 15.09 9.62 -10.14
C LEU A 3 13.74 10.07 -9.54
N LEU A 4 13.06 9.16 -8.84
CA LEU A 4 11.77 9.42 -8.19
C LEU A 4 11.89 10.44 -7.05
N GLN A 5 13.02 10.41 -6.34
CA GLN A 5 13.35 11.35 -5.28
C GLN A 5 13.42 12.81 -5.73
N LYS A 6 13.75 13.05 -7.01
CA LYS A 6 13.91 14.38 -7.59
C LYS A 6 12.62 14.93 -8.18
N THR A 7 11.54 14.15 -8.20
CA THR A 7 10.24 14.67 -8.65
C THR A 7 9.55 15.39 -7.49
N GLU A 8 8.74 16.40 -7.81
CA GLU A 8 7.86 17.08 -6.85
C GLU A 8 6.49 16.39 -6.70
N LYS A 9 6.29 15.25 -7.40
CA LYS A 9 5.02 14.51 -7.41
C LYS A 9 4.94 13.56 -6.20
N PRO A 10 3.74 13.36 -5.62
CA PRO A 10 3.53 12.33 -4.60
C PRO A 10 3.97 10.95 -5.08
N ILE A 11 4.50 10.16 -4.15
CA ILE A 11 4.94 8.79 -4.38
C ILE A 11 4.04 7.84 -3.60
N ILE A 12 3.56 6.79 -4.27
CA ILE A 12 2.82 5.70 -3.66
C ILE A 12 3.65 4.42 -3.88
N ILE A 13 3.91 3.67 -2.81
CA ILE A 13 4.68 2.41 -2.87
C ILE A 13 3.81 1.25 -2.42
N SER A 14 3.53 0.31 -3.33
CA SER A 14 2.94 -0.98 -2.97
C SER A 14 3.99 -1.89 -2.33
N THR A 15 3.59 -2.61 -1.28
CA THR A 15 4.50 -3.39 -0.42
C THR A 15 4.35 -4.91 -0.57
N GLY A 16 3.72 -5.34 -1.67
CA GLY A 16 3.50 -6.76 -1.93
C GLY A 16 4.81 -7.54 -2.03
N ALA A 17 4.82 -8.74 -1.42
CA ALA A 17 6.00 -9.62 -1.35
C ALA A 17 7.26 -8.97 -0.75
N SER A 18 7.12 -7.88 0.01
CA SER A 18 8.23 -7.19 0.68
C SER A 18 8.27 -7.52 2.17
N THR A 19 9.47 -7.65 2.71
CA THR A 19 9.73 -7.70 4.15
C THR A 19 9.70 -6.30 4.77
N TYR A 20 9.54 -6.20 6.09
CA TYR A 20 9.60 -4.89 6.77
C TYR A 20 10.97 -4.21 6.62
N ASP A 21 12.07 -4.96 6.54
CA ASP A 21 13.40 -4.38 6.33
C ASP A 21 13.52 -3.71 4.94
N GLU A 22 12.94 -4.31 3.91
CA GLU A 22 12.88 -3.72 2.57
C GLU A 22 11.98 -2.47 2.53
N ILE A 23 10.84 -2.51 3.23
CA ILE A 23 9.94 -1.35 3.34
C ILE A 23 10.62 -0.22 4.12
N ASP A 24 11.30 -0.52 5.23
CA ASP A 24 12.06 0.45 6.02
C ASP A 24 13.14 1.12 5.17
N PHE A 25 13.90 0.33 4.40
CA PHE A 25 14.90 0.83 3.48
C PHE A 25 14.29 1.80 2.46
N ALA A 26 13.19 1.41 1.81
CA ALA A 26 12.51 2.24 0.81
C ALA A 26 11.95 3.55 1.41
N VAL A 27 11.30 3.47 2.57
CA VAL A 27 10.75 4.63 3.29
C VAL A 27 11.87 5.59 3.69
N ASN A 28 12.94 5.09 4.32
CA ASN A 28 14.07 5.91 4.74
C ASN A 28 14.79 6.55 3.55
N LEU A 29 14.86 5.84 2.42
CA LEU A 29 15.48 6.35 1.20
C LEU A 29 14.66 7.49 0.59
N VAL A 30 13.33 7.40 0.56
CA VAL A 30 12.45 8.44 -0.01
C VAL A 30 12.29 9.63 0.93
N LYS A 31 12.11 9.40 2.24
CA LYS A 31 11.92 10.47 3.23
C LYS A 31 13.10 11.45 3.32
N LYS A 32 14.30 11.05 2.88
CA LYS A 32 15.48 11.94 2.81
C LYS A 32 15.29 13.13 1.87
N THR A 33 14.46 13.00 0.85
CA THR A 33 14.32 14.03 -0.20
C THR A 33 12.87 14.35 -0.52
N HIS A 34 11.89 13.64 0.04
CA HIS A 34 10.49 13.77 -0.33
C HIS A 34 9.55 13.60 0.87
N SER A 35 8.57 14.48 1.00
CA SER A 35 7.60 14.48 2.11
C SER A 35 6.25 13.87 1.76
N LYS A 36 5.91 13.73 0.47
CA LYS A 36 4.62 13.22 0.00
C LYS A 36 4.72 11.73 -0.36
N LEU A 37 4.73 10.88 0.65
CA LEU A 37 4.83 9.42 0.50
C LEU A 37 3.60 8.74 1.08
N ALA A 38 3.06 7.74 0.37
CA ALA A 38 2.05 6.81 0.86
C ALA A 38 2.49 5.37 0.61
N LEU A 39 1.99 4.45 1.44
CA LEU A 39 2.24 3.01 1.30
C LEU A 39 0.93 2.28 1.01
N LEU A 40 0.98 1.23 0.21
CA LEU A 40 -0.16 0.32 0.02
C LEU A 40 0.19 -1.07 0.55
N GLN A 41 -0.62 -1.58 1.48
CA GLN A 41 -0.66 -3.01 1.75
C GLN A 41 -1.09 -3.72 0.48
N CYS A 42 -0.39 -4.79 0.11
CA CYS A 42 -0.67 -5.57 -1.08
C CYS A 42 -0.29 -7.03 -0.83
N THR A 43 -1.12 -7.95 -1.31
CA THR A 43 -0.76 -9.36 -1.39
C THR A 43 -0.59 -9.72 -2.86
N SER A 44 0.64 -10.06 -3.26
CA SER A 44 1.03 -10.35 -4.65
C SER A 44 0.49 -11.71 -5.14
N LYS A 45 -0.83 -11.87 -5.17
CA LYS A 45 -1.55 -13.07 -5.59
C LYS A 45 -2.75 -12.68 -6.45
N TYR A 46 -2.93 -13.35 -7.59
CA TYR A 46 -3.87 -12.95 -8.63
C TYR A 46 -4.74 -14.15 -9.08
N PRO A 47 -6.01 -14.26 -8.64
CA PRO A 47 -6.66 -13.42 -7.63
C PRO A 47 -6.21 -13.74 -6.21
N CYS A 48 -6.28 -12.75 -5.32
CA CYS A 48 -6.00 -12.92 -3.90
C CYS A 48 -7.27 -13.40 -3.15
N PRO A 49 -7.24 -14.55 -2.44
CA PRO A 49 -8.32 -14.92 -1.52
C PRO A 49 -8.49 -13.86 -0.43
N LEU A 50 -9.73 -13.62 0.02
CA LEU A 50 -10.03 -12.58 1.02
C LEU A 50 -9.25 -12.79 2.32
N GLU A 51 -9.09 -14.05 2.74
CA GLU A 51 -8.38 -14.44 3.96
C GLU A 51 -6.88 -14.16 3.85
N SER A 52 -6.37 -14.03 2.63
CA SER A 52 -4.95 -13.75 2.34
C SER A 52 -4.64 -12.25 2.23
N LEU A 53 -5.63 -11.35 2.30
CA LEU A 53 -5.41 -9.90 2.16
C LEU A 53 -4.54 -9.31 3.28
N ASN A 54 -4.56 -9.94 4.45
CA ASN A 54 -3.82 -9.53 5.65
C ASN A 54 -4.02 -8.04 6.00
N LEU A 55 -5.27 -7.60 6.05
CA LEU A 55 -5.62 -6.18 6.25
C LEU A 55 -5.15 -5.60 7.59
N SER A 56 -4.82 -6.46 8.58
CA SER A 56 -4.24 -6.05 9.86
C SER A 56 -2.91 -5.28 9.71
N VAL A 57 -2.23 -5.43 8.58
CA VAL A 57 -1.01 -4.70 8.24
C VAL A 57 -1.25 -3.20 8.06
N ILE A 58 -2.45 -2.77 7.66
CA ILE A 58 -2.78 -1.36 7.42
C ILE A 58 -2.58 -0.50 8.69
N PRO A 59 -3.26 -0.79 9.83
CA PRO A 59 -3.05 0.00 11.05
C PRO A 59 -1.62 -0.15 11.61
N TYR A 60 -0.99 -1.31 11.44
CA TYR A 60 0.39 -1.52 11.84
C TYR A 60 1.37 -0.62 11.06
N MET A 61 1.29 -0.61 9.73
CA MET A 61 2.13 0.24 8.89
C MET A 61 1.88 1.72 9.14
N LYS A 62 0.63 2.12 9.41
CA LYS A 62 0.30 3.49 9.78
C LYS A 62 1.02 3.89 11.06
N SER A 63 0.99 3.05 12.09
CA SER A 63 1.71 3.28 13.34
C SER A 63 3.23 3.24 13.19
N ARG A 64 3.76 2.34 12.37
CA ARG A 64 5.21 2.15 12.20
C ARG A 64 5.86 3.31 11.44
N TYR A 65 5.22 3.79 10.38
CA TYR A 65 5.83 4.73 9.45
C TYR A 65 5.33 6.17 9.59
N ASP A 66 4.22 6.39 10.30
CA ASP A 66 3.53 7.68 10.36
C ASP A 66 3.30 8.28 8.96
N LEU A 67 2.69 7.47 8.09
CA LEU A 67 2.40 7.79 6.70
C LEU A 67 0.95 7.43 6.35
N PRO A 68 0.37 8.07 5.31
CA PRO A 68 -0.77 7.54 4.59
C PRO A 68 -0.58 6.07 4.21
N VAL A 69 -1.53 5.23 4.59
CA VAL A 69 -1.56 3.81 4.20
C VAL A 69 -2.86 3.50 3.47
N GLY A 70 -2.76 2.72 2.41
CA GLY A 70 -3.87 2.22 1.61
C GLY A 70 -3.85 0.72 1.38
N LEU A 71 -4.73 0.24 0.51
CA LEU A 71 -4.80 -1.13 0.01
C LEU A 71 -4.68 -1.13 -1.52
N SER A 72 -3.79 -1.97 -2.07
CA SER A 72 -3.83 -2.43 -3.46
C SER A 72 -4.42 -3.83 -3.46
N ASP A 73 -5.64 -3.95 -3.97
CA ASP A 73 -6.49 -5.13 -3.84
C ASP A 73 -6.56 -5.94 -5.14
N HIS A 74 -6.25 -7.23 -5.01
CA HIS A 74 -6.21 -8.20 -6.10
C HIS A 74 -7.25 -9.32 -5.91
N SER A 75 -8.15 -9.17 -4.94
CA SER A 75 -9.28 -10.08 -4.73
C SER A 75 -10.33 -9.92 -5.83
N ILE A 76 -11.13 -10.97 -6.06
CA ILE A 76 -12.22 -10.93 -7.04
C ILE A 76 -13.37 -10.04 -6.54
N ASP A 77 -13.74 -10.16 -5.27
CA ASP A 77 -14.86 -9.40 -4.71
C ASP A 77 -14.52 -7.90 -4.69
N PRO A 78 -15.35 -7.03 -5.30
CA PRO A 78 -15.01 -5.62 -5.45
C PRO A 78 -15.25 -4.77 -4.19
N VAL A 79 -15.89 -5.31 -3.14
CA VAL A 79 -16.42 -4.51 -2.02
C VAL A 79 -15.83 -4.92 -0.68
N ILE A 80 -15.75 -6.22 -0.37
CA ILE A 80 -15.41 -6.70 0.97
C ILE A 80 -14.00 -6.24 1.38
N GLY A 81 -13.00 -6.50 0.54
CA GLY A 81 -11.61 -6.07 0.79
C GLY A 81 -11.48 -4.54 0.97
N PRO A 82 -11.98 -3.72 0.02
CA PRO A 82 -11.91 -2.27 0.12
C PRO A 82 -12.61 -1.68 1.34
N VAL A 83 -13.84 -2.13 1.64
CA VAL A 83 -14.62 -1.58 2.77
C VAL A 83 -13.96 -1.92 4.10
N LEU A 84 -13.49 -3.16 4.28
CA LEU A 84 -12.76 -3.55 5.49
C LEU A 84 -11.46 -2.77 5.66
N ALA A 85 -10.72 -2.53 4.56
CA ALA A 85 -9.51 -1.72 4.59
C ALA A 85 -9.79 -0.28 5.04
N VAL A 86 -10.86 0.35 4.53
CA VAL A 86 -11.29 1.69 4.97
C VAL A 86 -11.63 1.68 6.46
N GLY A 87 -12.36 0.67 6.95
CA GLY A 87 -12.66 0.51 8.37
C GLY A 87 -11.42 0.38 9.27
N LEU A 88 -10.32 -0.15 8.71
CA LEU A 88 -9.02 -0.28 9.38
C LEU A 88 -8.11 0.96 9.22
N GLY A 89 -8.64 2.04 8.64
CA GLY A 89 -7.94 3.32 8.51
C GLY A 89 -7.16 3.51 7.22
N SER A 90 -7.41 2.66 6.21
CA SER A 90 -6.96 2.88 4.83
C SER A 90 -7.52 4.19 4.27
N ILE A 91 -6.69 4.97 3.58
CA ILE A 91 -7.12 6.22 2.92
C ILE A 91 -6.93 6.22 1.40
N ILE A 92 -6.41 5.12 0.84
CA ILE A 92 -6.25 4.91 -0.61
C ILE A 92 -6.69 3.49 -0.92
N ILE A 93 -7.55 3.32 -1.93
CA ILE A 93 -7.93 2.01 -2.46
C ILE A 93 -7.53 1.97 -3.94
N GLU A 94 -6.73 0.98 -4.30
CA GLU A 94 -6.40 0.62 -5.68
C GLU A 94 -7.03 -0.75 -5.99
N LYS A 95 -7.79 -0.82 -7.09
CA LYS A 95 -8.46 -2.03 -7.55
C LYS A 95 -8.41 -2.08 -9.07
N THR A 96 -8.09 -3.24 -9.64
CA THR A 96 -8.15 -3.42 -11.10
C THR A 96 -9.60 -3.39 -11.57
N PHE A 97 -9.87 -2.60 -12.61
CA PHE A 97 -11.14 -2.61 -13.35
C PHE A 97 -10.87 -2.96 -14.81
N TYR A 98 -11.84 -3.60 -15.46
CA TYR A 98 -11.81 -3.90 -16.88
C TYR A 98 -13.10 -3.39 -17.53
N ILE A 99 -12.97 -2.93 -18.77
CA ILE A 99 -14.11 -2.51 -19.60
C ILE A 99 -14.33 -3.67 -20.57
N GLY A 100 -15.31 -4.52 -20.25
CA GLY A 100 -15.75 -5.65 -21.07
C GLY A 100 -17.26 -5.61 -21.19
#